data_AF-A0A9Q9HG93-F1
#
_entry.id   AF-A0A9Q9HG93-F1
#
_cell.length_a   1.000
_cell.length_b   1.000
_cell.length_c   1.000
_cell.angle_alpha   90.00
_cell.angle_beta   90.00
_cell.angle_gamma   90.00
#
_symmetry.space_group_name_H-M   'P 1'
#
loop_
_entity.id
_entity.type
_entity.pdbx_description
1 polymer ?
#
loop_
_entity_poly.entity_id
_entity_poly.type
_entity_poly.pdbx_seq_one_letter_code
_entity_poly.pdbx_strand_id
1 'polypeptide(L)'
;MTPFPRVYYFGDSLTDEGNAVDLLASVIEPVILADLILDSGGIPSSGELDALRAQAKIEARQTVISSFSEIGPEGAVTNALTHASYAAALGGFEVVNYAVATATALGDGFLEDMIDLEAQISDFTEDAAGGVPADSAAFLLIGGNDFIGLLDTVQDQQVATQAGFLALATPVMEGLIAQITAAAGTLAAAGVGTVFLATQPRAGFYPEFDTLSPLHTGFADLLIDAFNGMISASISDLRSAGTDARAVDLFAVSEALTEDPAGFGILAERTDYLIDGSSFDSDQVLAWDAIHPAETPHQLWGAYSEFVMGGGRTALLDSGATDQRWGSKANAIFALGGDDTIRAGGDSDAVFGGTGHDEIQGGSGGDVLLGGSGNDTVNGRRDNDILSGGDGNDTLRGGAGDDVIADGRGNDLALGGRGDDTFIFTAAALAGGGGAPGGTFRGGAGSDTLYLVLEDADYAAFSAGDAGGVLNSLGITVFGIEVIRAIDGRGNIAAELDGFGWFQAADSWGAVSAPQSGDALLV
;
A
#
# COMPACT_ATOMS: atom_id res chain seq x y z
N MET A 1 8.74 12.71 8.73
CA MET A 1 10.20 12.48 8.88
C MET A 1 10.45 11.78 10.20
N THR A 2 10.65 10.48 10.07
CA THR A 2 11.03 9.54 11.11
C THR A 2 12.23 10.01 11.94
N PRO A 3 12.21 9.85 13.28
CA PRO A 3 13.33 10.27 14.15
C PRO A 3 14.50 9.28 14.16
N PHE A 4 14.39 8.13 13.49
CA PHE A 4 15.40 7.08 13.49
C PHE A 4 16.32 7.24 12.29
N PRO A 5 17.66 7.40 12.45
CA PRO A 5 18.58 7.44 11.32
C PRO A 5 18.83 6.04 10.71
N ARG A 6 18.48 4.97 11.44
CA ARG A 6 18.66 3.58 11.03
C ARG A 6 17.56 2.69 11.59
N VAL A 7 17.05 1.79 10.76
CA VAL A 7 16.05 0.79 11.13
C VAL A 7 16.53 -0.60 10.72
N TYR A 8 16.49 -1.54 11.67
CA TYR A 8 16.85 -2.94 11.49
C TYR A 8 15.59 -3.77 11.21
N TYR A 9 15.51 -4.42 10.04
CA TYR A 9 14.34 -5.20 9.64
C TYR A 9 14.58 -6.70 9.84
N PHE A 10 13.59 -7.40 10.38
CA PHE A 10 13.59 -8.84 10.63
C PHE A 10 12.26 -9.42 10.14
N GLY A 11 12.29 -10.60 9.54
CA GLY A 11 11.08 -11.13 8.92
C GLY A 11 11.28 -12.23 7.90
N ASP A 12 10.22 -12.43 7.13
CA ASP A 12 10.11 -13.40 6.04
C ASP A 12 10.08 -12.70 4.65
N SER A 13 9.44 -13.32 3.66
CA SER A 13 9.40 -12.88 2.25
C SER A 13 8.77 -11.51 2.05
N LEU A 14 7.91 -11.05 2.96
CA LEU A 14 7.32 -9.73 2.87
C LEU A 14 8.32 -8.60 3.14
N THR A 15 9.49 -8.92 3.69
CA THR A 15 10.51 -7.95 4.10
C THR A 15 11.87 -8.20 3.44
N ASP A 16 12.18 -9.43 3.03
CA ASP A 16 13.48 -9.76 2.42
C ASP A 16 13.77 -8.96 1.13
N GLU A 17 14.99 -8.42 1.05
CA GLU A 17 15.52 -7.66 -0.10
C GLU A 17 16.72 -8.37 -0.76
N GLY A 18 16.72 -9.71 -0.69
CA GLY A 18 17.66 -10.57 -1.42
C GLY A 18 18.62 -11.38 -0.54
N ASN A 19 18.41 -11.43 0.78
CA ASN A 19 19.18 -12.30 1.68
C ASN A 19 18.94 -13.78 1.33
N ALA A 20 17.71 -14.20 1.02
CA ALA A 20 17.47 -15.56 0.54
C ALA A 20 18.17 -15.84 -0.80
N VAL A 21 18.19 -14.85 -1.70
CA VAL A 21 18.91 -14.94 -2.97
C VAL A 21 20.41 -15.08 -2.74
N ASP A 22 21.00 -14.31 -1.83
CA ASP A 22 22.41 -14.40 -1.47
C ASP A 22 22.77 -15.74 -0.83
N LEU A 23 21.90 -16.27 0.03
CA LEU A 23 22.07 -17.59 0.63
C LEU A 23 22.10 -18.68 -0.45
N LEU A 24 21.13 -18.69 -1.37
CA LEU A 24 21.08 -19.63 -2.49
C LEU A 24 22.27 -19.44 -3.46
N ALA A 25 22.64 -18.19 -3.75
CA ALA A 25 23.76 -17.87 -4.62
C ALA A 25 25.08 -18.39 -4.04
N SER A 26 25.25 -18.35 -2.71
CA SER A 26 26.45 -18.85 -2.03
C SER A 26 26.71 -20.34 -2.25
N VAL A 27 25.66 -21.13 -2.53
CA VAL A 27 25.77 -22.57 -2.81
C VAL A 27 26.35 -22.82 -4.19
N ILE A 28 26.02 -22.00 -5.19
CA ILE A 28 26.43 -22.18 -6.59
C ILE A 28 27.64 -21.32 -6.98
N GLU A 29 27.93 -20.23 -6.26
CA GLU A 29 29.09 -19.35 -6.49
C GLU A 29 30.41 -20.13 -6.63
N PRO A 30 30.73 -21.12 -5.76
CA PRO A 30 32.00 -21.85 -5.88
C PRO A 30 32.14 -22.66 -7.17
N VAL A 31 31.02 -23.13 -7.73
CA VAL A 31 30.99 -23.88 -8.99
C VAL A 31 31.24 -22.94 -10.16
N ILE A 32 30.53 -21.81 -10.19
CA ILE A 32 30.70 -20.77 -11.23
C ILE A 32 32.13 -20.22 -11.19
N LEU A 33 32.66 -19.94 -10.01
CA LEU A 33 34.04 -19.47 -9.85
C LEU A 33 35.05 -20.49 -10.39
N ALA A 34 34.83 -21.79 -10.18
CA ALA A 34 35.71 -22.82 -10.71
C ALA A 34 35.72 -22.82 -12.25
N ASP A 35 34.56 -22.67 -12.89
CA ASP A 35 34.44 -22.59 -14.34
C ASP A 35 35.11 -21.32 -14.89
N LEU A 36 34.88 -20.16 -14.28
CA LEU A 36 35.53 -18.90 -14.65
C LEU A 36 37.06 -18.97 -14.55
N ILE A 37 37.60 -19.66 -13.53
CA ILE A 37 39.04 -19.88 -13.38
C ILE A 37 39.55 -20.79 -14.51
N LEU A 38 38.84 -21.85 -14.87
CA LEU A 38 39.23 -22.73 -15.97
C LEU A 38 39.24 -21.99 -17.32
N ASP A 39 38.25 -21.15 -17.56
CA ASP A 39 38.11 -20.35 -18.77
C ASP A 39 39.14 -19.22 -18.89
N SER A 40 39.72 -18.79 -17.77
CA SER A 40 40.80 -17.79 -17.75
C SER A 40 42.11 -18.28 -18.41
N GLY A 41 42.24 -19.58 -18.69
CA GLY A 41 43.34 -20.15 -19.48
C GLY A 41 44.70 -20.20 -18.76
N GLY A 42 44.75 -19.98 -17.45
CA GLY A 42 45.96 -20.01 -16.64
C GLY A 42 45.67 -19.96 -15.13
N ILE A 43 46.72 -19.89 -14.30
CA ILE A 43 46.55 -19.62 -12.86
C ILE A 43 46.37 -18.10 -12.71
N PRO A 44 45.19 -17.61 -12.26
CA PRO A 44 44.95 -16.18 -12.13
C PRO A 44 45.87 -15.58 -11.06
N SER A 45 46.31 -14.34 -11.30
CA SER A 45 46.90 -13.50 -10.26
C SER A 45 45.87 -13.16 -9.17
N SER A 46 46.31 -12.61 -8.04
CA SER A 46 45.39 -12.26 -6.95
C SER A 46 44.32 -11.26 -7.38
N GLY A 47 44.68 -10.24 -8.18
CA GLY A 47 43.72 -9.24 -8.66
C GLY A 47 42.74 -9.82 -9.69
N GLU A 48 43.19 -10.76 -10.52
CA GLU A 48 42.31 -11.49 -11.45
C GLU A 48 41.36 -12.41 -10.68
N LEU A 49 41.85 -13.11 -9.64
CA LEU A 49 41.02 -13.95 -8.80
C LEU A 49 39.94 -13.16 -8.04
N ASP A 50 40.26 -11.95 -7.57
CA ASP A 50 39.28 -11.08 -6.92
C ASP A 50 38.20 -10.60 -7.91
N ALA A 51 38.58 -10.29 -9.15
CA ALA A 51 37.64 -9.96 -10.22
C ALA A 51 36.75 -11.15 -10.60
N LEU A 52 37.34 -12.35 -10.71
CA LEU A 52 36.60 -13.58 -11.00
C LEU A 52 35.62 -13.93 -9.88
N ARG A 53 35.99 -13.71 -8.61
CA ARG A 53 35.07 -13.87 -7.46
C ARG A 53 33.92 -12.87 -7.53
N ALA A 54 34.19 -11.61 -7.81
CA ALA A 54 33.14 -10.61 -7.97
C ALA A 54 32.18 -10.97 -9.12
N GLN A 55 32.72 -11.45 -10.23
CA GLN A 55 31.94 -11.94 -11.36
C GLN A 55 31.10 -13.18 -11.00
N ALA A 56 31.70 -14.17 -10.33
CA ALA A 56 31.00 -15.39 -9.90
C ALA A 56 29.81 -15.07 -8.98
N LYS A 57 29.95 -14.09 -8.07
CA LYS A 57 28.85 -13.63 -7.22
C LYS A 57 27.69 -13.03 -8.00
N ILE A 58 28.01 -12.17 -8.98
CA ILE A 58 26.99 -11.55 -9.85
C ILE A 58 26.27 -12.64 -10.67
N GLU A 59 27.02 -13.54 -11.29
CA GLU A 59 26.46 -14.64 -12.09
C GLU A 59 25.64 -15.61 -11.23
N ALA A 60 26.07 -15.92 -10.00
CA ALA A 60 25.33 -16.74 -9.07
C ALA A 60 23.99 -16.10 -8.68
N ARG A 61 23.99 -14.82 -8.26
CA ARG A 61 22.75 -14.07 -7.97
C ARG A 61 21.81 -14.06 -9.17
N GLN A 62 22.32 -13.73 -10.36
CA GLN A 62 21.49 -13.69 -11.58
C GLN A 62 20.91 -15.06 -11.92
N THR A 63 21.69 -16.13 -11.74
CA THR A 63 21.22 -17.50 -11.96
C THR A 63 20.07 -17.83 -11.02
N VAL A 64 20.19 -17.51 -9.73
CA VAL A 64 19.10 -17.70 -8.75
C VAL A 64 17.87 -16.90 -9.15
N ILE A 65 17.99 -15.58 -9.34
CA ILE A 65 16.86 -14.71 -9.70
C ILE A 65 16.16 -15.22 -10.97
N SER A 66 16.90 -15.62 -11.99
CA SER A 66 16.31 -16.13 -13.23
C SER A 66 15.67 -17.53 -13.11
N SER A 67 15.92 -18.24 -12.02
CA SER A 67 15.40 -19.59 -11.77
C SER A 67 14.05 -19.61 -11.05
N PHE A 68 13.65 -18.48 -10.45
CA PHE A 68 12.42 -18.34 -9.67
C PHE A 68 11.56 -17.21 -10.25
N SER A 69 10.31 -17.51 -10.58
CA SER A 69 9.36 -16.52 -11.13
C SER A 69 8.90 -15.50 -10.09
N GLU A 70 9.01 -15.86 -8.82
CA GLU A 70 8.52 -15.12 -7.66
C GLU A 70 9.48 -14.00 -7.27
N ILE A 71 10.75 -14.09 -7.69
CA ILE A 71 11.82 -13.16 -7.30
C ILE A 71 11.89 -12.03 -8.33
N GLY A 72 11.58 -10.81 -7.89
CA GLY A 72 11.67 -9.63 -8.72
C GLY A 72 13.05 -8.98 -8.72
N PRO A 73 13.11 -7.70 -9.14
CA PRO A 73 14.33 -6.92 -9.14
C PRO A 73 15.01 -6.91 -7.75
N GLU A 74 16.35 -6.85 -7.74
CA GLU A 74 17.19 -6.81 -6.54
C GLU A 74 17.15 -8.04 -5.60
N GLY A 75 16.24 -8.99 -5.83
CA GLY A 75 16.13 -10.24 -5.08
C GLY A 75 14.98 -10.28 -4.07
N ALA A 76 14.12 -9.27 -4.06
CA ALA A 76 12.90 -9.24 -3.27
C ALA A 76 11.83 -10.19 -3.83
N VAL A 77 10.95 -10.72 -2.97
CA VAL A 77 9.85 -11.61 -3.37
C VAL A 77 8.59 -10.80 -3.66
N THR A 78 8.71 -9.89 -4.62
CA THR A 78 7.66 -9.01 -5.15
C THR A 78 8.13 -8.53 -6.53
N ASN A 79 7.32 -7.77 -7.28
CA ASN A 79 7.72 -7.22 -8.58
C ASN A 79 8.66 -6.00 -8.52
N ALA A 80 8.90 -5.43 -7.34
CA ALA A 80 9.83 -4.32 -7.14
C ALA A 80 10.48 -4.33 -5.74
N LEU A 81 10.31 -3.27 -4.95
CA LEU A 81 10.88 -3.10 -3.61
C LEU A 81 9.87 -3.49 -2.53
N THR A 82 10.37 -3.88 -1.35
CA THR A 82 9.51 -4.17 -0.20
C THR A 82 9.13 -2.89 0.57
N HIS A 83 8.25 -3.04 1.56
CA HIS A 83 7.81 -1.94 2.43
C HIS A 83 8.97 -1.27 3.18
N ALA A 84 10.06 -2.00 3.45
CA ALA A 84 11.23 -1.48 4.15
C ALA A 84 11.92 -0.37 3.35
N SER A 85 12.19 -0.64 2.08
CA SER A 85 12.74 0.34 1.13
C SER A 85 11.84 1.57 0.95
N TYR A 86 10.53 1.38 0.83
CA TYR A 86 9.59 2.50 0.70
C TYR A 86 9.53 3.37 1.94
N ALA A 87 9.44 2.75 3.13
CA ALA A 87 9.48 3.47 4.40
C ALA A 87 10.77 4.28 4.54
N ALA A 88 11.91 3.72 4.12
CA ALA A 88 13.21 4.38 4.19
C ALA A 88 13.35 5.56 3.23
N ALA A 89 12.84 5.41 2.00
CA ALA A 89 12.82 6.49 1.02
C ALA A 89 12.00 7.69 1.51
N LEU A 90 10.86 7.45 2.15
CA LEU A 90 9.99 8.49 2.72
C LEU A 90 10.56 9.08 4.01
N GLY A 91 11.08 8.22 4.90
CA GLY A 91 11.54 8.59 6.23
C GLY A 91 12.95 9.16 6.28
N GLY A 92 13.76 8.91 5.24
CA GLY A 92 15.15 9.35 5.14
C GLY A 92 16.10 8.61 6.08
N PHE A 93 15.93 7.29 6.25
CA PHE A 93 16.73 6.47 7.16
C PHE A 93 17.46 5.31 6.45
N GLU A 94 18.50 4.78 7.08
CA GLU A 94 19.22 3.59 6.60
C GLU A 94 18.46 2.30 6.95
N VAL A 95 18.26 1.43 5.96
CA VAL A 95 17.74 0.07 6.15
C VAL A 95 18.90 -0.89 6.40
N VAL A 96 18.82 -1.70 7.45
CA VAL A 96 19.67 -2.88 7.64
C VAL A 96 18.74 -4.10 7.71
N ASN A 97 18.72 -4.89 6.64
CA ASN A 97 17.74 -5.95 6.46
C ASN A 97 18.33 -7.32 6.82
N TYR A 98 17.81 -7.94 7.87
CA TYR A 98 18.12 -9.31 8.30
C TYR A 98 17.00 -10.30 7.93
N ALA A 99 15.90 -9.84 7.33
CA ALA A 99 14.80 -10.71 6.92
C ALA A 99 15.27 -11.69 5.85
N VAL A 100 14.74 -12.92 5.87
CA VAL A 100 15.09 -13.96 4.91
C VAL A 100 13.78 -14.55 4.40
N ALA A 101 13.59 -14.60 3.08
CA ALA A 101 12.27 -14.84 2.51
C ALA A 101 11.57 -16.10 3.02
N THR A 102 12.36 -17.13 3.29
CA THR A 102 11.85 -18.43 3.68
C THR A 102 11.65 -18.56 5.20
N ALA A 103 12.13 -17.61 6.01
CA ALA A 103 12.18 -17.72 7.47
C ALA A 103 10.83 -18.06 8.11
N THR A 104 10.86 -18.98 9.07
CA THR A 104 9.77 -19.17 10.05
C THR A 104 10.23 -18.64 11.40
N ALA A 105 9.30 -18.36 12.31
CA ALA A 105 9.66 -18.05 13.69
C ALA A 105 9.95 -19.32 14.51
N LEU A 106 9.39 -20.47 14.11
CA LEU A 106 9.41 -21.71 14.90
C LEU A 106 10.52 -22.71 14.54
N GLY A 107 11.37 -22.41 13.54
CA GLY A 107 12.62 -23.15 13.29
C GLY A 107 12.49 -24.39 12.39
N ASP A 108 11.53 -24.38 11.48
CA ASP A 108 11.12 -25.50 10.63
C ASP A 108 10.95 -25.10 9.16
N GLY A 109 11.91 -24.32 8.68
CA GLY A 109 12.02 -23.92 7.29
C GLY A 109 11.87 -25.04 6.24
N PHE A 110 11.43 -24.66 5.03
CA PHE A 110 11.35 -25.54 3.86
C PHE A 110 12.68 -26.24 3.46
N LEU A 111 13.83 -25.75 3.93
CA LEU A 111 15.17 -26.31 3.71
C LEU A 111 15.92 -26.48 5.05
N GLU A 112 16.72 -27.54 5.17
CA GLU A 112 17.42 -27.98 6.40
C GLU A 112 18.44 -26.96 6.98
N ASP A 113 18.81 -25.92 6.21
CA ASP A 113 19.77 -24.87 6.56
C ASP A 113 19.15 -23.44 6.56
N MET A 114 17.83 -23.32 6.69
CA MET A 114 17.17 -22.02 6.63
C MET A 114 17.37 -21.15 7.88
N ILE A 115 17.52 -19.86 7.63
CA ILE A 115 17.68 -18.82 8.65
C ILE A 115 16.29 -18.47 9.21
N ASP A 116 15.95 -19.05 10.35
CA ASP A 116 14.77 -18.70 11.13
C ASP A 116 14.95 -17.36 11.87
N LEU A 117 13.92 -16.89 12.56
CA LEU A 117 13.99 -15.65 13.34
C LEU A 117 15.11 -15.68 14.39
N GLU A 118 15.36 -16.83 15.04
CA GLU A 118 16.42 -16.95 16.05
C GLU A 118 17.80 -16.71 15.43
N ALA A 119 18.05 -17.26 14.25
CA ALA A 119 19.26 -17.06 13.48
C ALA A 119 19.42 -15.60 13.03
N GLN A 120 18.36 -14.94 12.54
CA GLN A 120 18.41 -13.51 12.18
C GLN A 120 18.79 -12.63 13.37
N ILE A 121 18.22 -12.92 14.55
CA ILE A 121 18.53 -12.20 15.79
C ILE A 121 19.96 -12.50 16.24
N SER A 122 20.44 -13.74 16.10
CA SER A 122 21.82 -14.11 16.38
C SER A 122 22.80 -13.31 15.52
N ASP A 123 22.61 -13.29 14.20
CA ASP A 123 23.46 -12.56 13.25
C ASP A 123 23.50 -11.05 13.58
N PHE A 124 22.34 -10.46 13.87
CA PHE A 124 22.28 -9.08 14.34
C PHE A 124 23.09 -8.87 15.63
N THR A 125 22.98 -9.77 16.61
CA THR A 125 23.73 -9.60 17.87
C THR A 125 25.24 -9.73 17.69
N GLU A 126 25.70 -10.54 16.73
CA GLU A 126 27.11 -10.63 16.37
C GLU A 126 27.61 -9.33 15.73
N ASP A 127 26.85 -8.78 14.77
CA ASP A 127 27.16 -7.48 14.14
C ASP A 127 27.09 -6.31 15.13
N ALA A 128 26.13 -6.36 16.05
CA ALA A 128 25.88 -5.37 17.08
C ALA A 128 26.94 -5.36 18.20
N ALA A 129 27.89 -6.29 18.23
CA ALA A 129 28.97 -6.33 19.22
C ALA A 129 29.84 -5.05 19.24
N GLY A 130 29.81 -4.26 18.16
CA GLY A 130 30.43 -2.93 18.07
C GLY A 130 29.63 -1.78 18.71
N GLY A 131 28.40 -2.03 19.14
CA GLY A 131 27.44 -1.07 19.70
C GLY A 131 26.35 -0.66 18.71
N VAL A 132 25.11 -0.56 19.21
CA VAL A 132 23.93 -0.13 18.44
C VAL A 132 23.57 1.31 18.80
N PRO A 133 23.29 2.21 17.83
CA PRO A 133 22.81 3.55 18.12
C PRO A 133 21.48 3.51 18.90
N ALA A 134 21.40 4.19 20.04
CA ALA A 134 20.19 4.18 20.87
C ALA A 134 19.00 4.91 20.22
N ASP A 135 19.24 5.68 19.16
CA ASP A 135 18.23 6.31 18.31
C ASP A 135 17.85 5.42 17.10
N SER A 136 18.29 4.16 17.03
CA SER A 136 17.82 3.22 16.03
C SER A 136 16.48 2.58 16.41
N ALA A 137 15.80 2.03 15.41
CA ALA A 137 14.64 1.17 15.61
C ALA A 137 14.87 -0.24 15.04
N ALA A 138 14.07 -1.20 15.49
CA ALA A 138 13.91 -2.50 14.83
C ALA A 138 12.47 -2.70 14.40
N PHE A 139 12.24 -3.43 13.31
CA PHE A 139 10.93 -3.72 12.74
C PHE A 139 10.81 -5.23 12.52
N LEU A 140 9.81 -5.87 13.14
CA LEU A 140 9.57 -7.30 13.04
C LEU A 140 8.25 -7.56 12.30
N LEU A 141 8.33 -8.22 11.14
CA LEU A 141 7.20 -8.77 10.39
C LEU A 141 7.51 -10.22 10.05
N ILE A 142 7.01 -11.14 10.88
CA ILE A 142 7.32 -12.57 10.81
C ILE A 142 6.11 -13.40 11.21
N GLY A 143 5.94 -14.56 10.57
CA GLY A 143 4.91 -15.55 10.92
C GLY A 143 4.04 -15.97 9.75
N GLY A 144 4.15 -15.31 8.59
CA GLY A 144 3.37 -15.66 7.41
C GLY A 144 3.65 -17.10 6.97
N ASN A 145 4.93 -17.47 6.89
CA ASN A 145 5.37 -18.82 6.55
C ASN A 145 4.90 -19.87 7.57
N ASP A 146 4.91 -19.55 8.88
CA ASP A 146 4.39 -20.44 9.93
C ASP A 146 2.88 -20.70 9.76
N PHE A 147 2.11 -19.70 9.34
CA PHE A 147 0.69 -19.85 9.06
C PHE A 147 0.40 -20.63 7.78
N ILE A 148 1.20 -20.44 6.73
CA ILE A 148 1.09 -21.26 5.51
C ILE A 148 1.33 -22.74 5.87
N GLY A 149 2.40 -23.05 6.62
CA GLY A 149 2.69 -24.43 7.05
C GLY A 149 1.58 -25.04 7.95
N LEU A 150 0.94 -24.22 8.79
CA LEU A 150 -0.23 -24.64 9.56
C LEU A 150 -1.41 -24.99 8.65
N LEU A 151 -1.69 -24.18 7.63
CA LEU A 151 -2.81 -24.41 6.71
C LEU A 151 -2.59 -25.64 5.84
N ASP A 152 -1.36 -25.86 5.37
CA ASP A 152 -0.97 -27.11 4.70
C ASP A 152 -1.25 -28.31 5.60
N THR A 153 -0.86 -28.24 6.87
CA THR A 153 -1.11 -29.29 7.86
C THR A 153 -2.61 -29.54 8.07
N VAL A 154 -3.42 -28.47 8.12
CA VAL A 154 -4.88 -28.53 8.26
C VAL A 154 -5.53 -29.22 7.04
N GLN A 155 -5.07 -28.89 5.84
CA GLN A 155 -5.52 -29.51 4.59
C GLN A 155 -5.13 -30.99 4.52
N ASP A 156 -3.87 -31.30 4.77
CA ASP A 156 -3.32 -32.67 4.74
C ASP A 156 -4.00 -33.60 5.74
N GLN A 157 -4.32 -33.08 6.94
CA GLN A 157 -5.05 -33.82 7.96
C GLN A 157 -6.57 -33.81 7.76
N GLN A 158 -7.08 -33.14 6.71
CA GLN A 158 -8.49 -33.01 6.38
C GLN A 158 -9.34 -32.53 7.57
N VAL A 159 -8.84 -31.52 8.29
CA VAL A 159 -9.47 -31.02 9.52
C VAL A 159 -10.80 -30.35 9.21
N ALA A 160 -11.91 -31.01 9.51
CA ALA A 160 -13.25 -30.54 9.17
C ALA A 160 -14.00 -29.83 10.33
N THR A 161 -13.34 -29.53 11.45
CA THR A 161 -13.99 -28.95 12.63
C THR A 161 -13.18 -27.82 13.24
N GLN A 162 -13.88 -26.80 13.76
CA GLN A 162 -13.24 -25.68 14.47
C GLN A 162 -12.38 -26.14 15.65
N ALA A 163 -12.84 -27.14 16.41
CA ALA A 163 -12.08 -27.68 17.53
C ALA A 163 -10.77 -28.36 17.08
N GLY A 164 -10.80 -29.07 15.95
CA GLY A 164 -9.59 -29.66 15.35
C GLY A 164 -8.63 -28.60 14.83
N PHE A 165 -9.15 -27.54 14.20
CA PHE A 165 -8.34 -26.42 13.71
C PHE A 165 -7.64 -25.71 14.87
N LEU A 166 -8.40 -25.32 15.92
CA LEU A 166 -7.86 -24.67 17.10
C LEU A 166 -6.78 -25.51 17.81
N ALA A 167 -6.91 -26.84 17.80
CA ALA A 167 -5.93 -27.73 18.40
C ALA A 167 -4.57 -27.69 17.68
N LEU A 168 -4.55 -27.43 16.37
CA LEU A 168 -3.31 -27.24 15.59
C LEU A 168 -2.82 -25.79 15.64
N ALA A 169 -3.74 -24.82 15.58
CA ALA A 169 -3.42 -23.40 15.54
C ALA A 169 -2.86 -22.85 16.86
N THR A 170 -3.42 -23.26 18.00
CA THR A 170 -3.04 -22.73 19.32
C THR A 170 -1.54 -22.83 19.61
N PRO A 171 -0.88 -24.00 19.49
CA PRO A 171 0.56 -24.10 19.77
C PRO A 171 1.42 -23.26 18.81
N VAL A 172 0.99 -23.11 17.55
CA VAL A 172 1.67 -22.25 16.56
C VAL A 172 1.60 -20.78 16.98
N MET A 173 0.40 -20.27 17.30
CA MET A 173 0.21 -18.89 17.76
C MET A 173 0.96 -18.61 19.08
N GLU A 174 0.88 -19.52 20.05
CA GLU A 174 1.60 -19.37 21.34
C GLU A 174 3.12 -19.36 21.14
N GLY A 175 3.64 -20.24 20.28
CA GLY A 175 5.06 -20.30 19.94
C GLY A 175 5.53 -19.03 19.23
N LEU A 176 4.80 -18.59 18.20
CA LEU A 176 5.11 -17.38 17.43
C LEU A 176 5.22 -16.16 18.35
N ILE A 177 4.23 -15.96 19.20
CA ILE A 177 4.20 -14.83 20.15
C ILE A 177 5.36 -14.92 21.14
N ALA A 178 5.71 -16.12 21.62
CA ALA A 178 6.86 -16.30 22.50
C ALA A 178 8.17 -15.91 21.80
N GLN A 179 8.36 -16.33 20.55
CA GLN A 179 9.57 -16.03 19.78
C GLN A 179 9.68 -14.54 19.42
N ILE A 180 8.60 -13.92 18.94
CA ILE A 180 8.56 -12.48 18.65
C ILE A 180 8.86 -11.65 19.91
N THR A 181 8.27 -12.03 21.05
CA THR A 181 8.49 -11.34 22.32
C THR A 181 9.94 -11.50 22.81
N ALA A 182 10.52 -12.69 22.66
CA ALA A 182 11.92 -12.94 23.00
C ALA A 182 12.90 -12.18 22.09
N ALA A 183 12.63 -12.14 20.79
CA ALA A 183 13.39 -11.37 19.80
C ALA A 183 13.37 -9.87 20.15
N ALA A 184 12.20 -9.30 20.40
CA ALA A 184 12.06 -7.90 20.80
C ALA A 184 12.83 -7.56 22.08
N GLY A 185 12.80 -8.45 23.09
CA GLY A 185 13.59 -8.31 24.31
C GLY A 185 15.10 -8.34 24.06
N THR A 186 15.55 -9.22 23.17
CA THR A 186 16.97 -9.36 22.79
C THR A 186 17.49 -8.13 22.03
N LEU A 187 16.70 -7.62 21.08
CA LEU A 187 17.02 -6.39 20.34
C LEU A 187 17.14 -5.17 21.26
N ALA A 188 16.18 -5.01 22.18
CA ALA A 188 16.23 -3.96 23.18
C ALA A 188 17.45 -4.09 24.10
N ALA A 189 17.79 -5.31 24.53
CA ALA A 189 18.97 -5.59 25.34
C ALA A 189 20.29 -5.31 24.60
N ALA A 190 20.31 -5.46 23.27
CA ALA A 190 21.44 -5.14 22.40
C ALA A 190 21.60 -3.63 22.16
N GLY A 191 20.63 -2.80 22.56
CA GLY A 191 20.70 -1.34 22.52
C GLY A 191 19.81 -0.66 21.48
N VAL A 192 18.93 -1.40 20.80
CA VAL A 192 17.90 -0.81 19.93
C VAL A 192 16.96 0.08 20.77
N GLY A 193 16.69 1.30 20.30
CA GLY A 193 15.88 2.29 21.02
C GLY A 193 14.39 1.97 21.04
N THR A 194 13.82 1.64 19.89
CA THR A 194 12.39 1.31 19.73
C THR A 194 12.22 0.03 18.91
N VAL A 195 11.30 -0.86 19.30
CA VAL A 195 10.98 -2.09 18.55
C VAL A 195 9.55 -2.02 18.04
N PHE A 196 9.37 -2.06 16.72
CA PHE A 196 8.08 -2.13 16.05
C PHE A 196 7.72 -3.58 15.76
N LEU A 197 6.54 -4.01 16.22
CA LEU A 197 5.94 -5.30 15.89
C LEU A 197 4.82 -5.04 14.89
N ALA A 198 4.97 -5.57 13.67
CA ALA A 198 3.96 -5.45 12.64
C ALA A 198 2.89 -6.55 12.81
N THR A 199 1.63 -6.20 12.59
CA THR A 199 0.54 -7.19 12.49
C THR A 199 0.64 -7.94 11.16
N GLN A 200 0.13 -9.17 11.15
CA GLN A 200 0.03 -9.97 9.93
C GLN A 200 -1.11 -9.45 9.05
N PRO A 201 -0.91 -9.30 7.72
CA PRO A 201 -1.99 -8.94 6.80
C PRO A 201 -3.15 -9.94 6.85
N ARG A 202 -4.35 -9.48 6.49
CA ARG A 202 -5.58 -10.30 6.45
C ARG A 202 -5.39 -11.54 5.57
N ALA A 203 -6.03 -12.67 5.89
CA ALA A 203 -5.92 -13.88 5.05
C ALA A 203 -6.52 -13.65 3.66
N GLY A 204 -7.69 -13.02 3.59
CA GLY A 204 -8.36 -12.68 2.32
C GLY A 204 -7.60 -11.69 1.42
N PHE A 205 -6.47 -11.14 1.89
CA PHE A 205 -5.58 -10.32 1.08
C PHE A 205 -4.72 -11.16 0.12
N TYR A 206 -4.51 -12.44 0.41
CA TYR A 206 -3.64 -13.34 -0.36
C TYR A 206 -4.47 -14.29 -1.24
N PRO A 207 -4.23 -14.33 -2.57
CA PRO A 207 -4.98 -15.20 -3.47
C PRO A 207 -4.94 -16.71 -3.14
N GLU A 208 -3.89 -17.20 -2.48
CA GLU A 208 -3.76 -18.59 -2.03
C GLU A 208 -4.95 -19.03 -1.16
N PHE A 209 -5.50 -18.11 -0.37
CA PHE A 209 -6.60 -18.38 0.55
C PHE A 209 -7.96 -18.52 -0.16
N ASP A 210 -8.05 -18.14 -1.44
CA ASP A 210 -9.24 -18.35 -2.27
C ASP A 210 -9.38 -19.80 -2.75
N THR A 211 -8.29 -20.58 -2.70
CA THR A 211 -8.32 -22.01 -3.00
C THR A 211 -8.91 -22.84 -1.86
N LEU A 212 -9.03 -22.23 -0.68
CA LEU A 212 -9.57 -22.85 0.52
C LEU A 212 -11.08 -23.02 0.44
N SER A 213 -11.60 -23.99 1.21
CA SER A 213 -13.04 -24.08 1.42
C SER A 213 -13.52 -22.88 2.26
N PRO A 214 -14.77 -22.40 2.14
CA PRO A 214 -15.27 -21.29 2.95
C PRO A 214 -15.10 -21.46 4.46
N LEU A 215 -15.10 -22.72 4.93
CA LEU A 215 -14.79 -23.05 6.32
C LEU A 215 -13.34 -22.74 6.70
N HIS A 216 -12.39 -23.07 5.82
CA HIS A 216 -10.96 -22.85 6.04
C HIS A 216 -10.56 -21.38 5.84
N THR A 217 -11.15 -20.67 4.88
CA THR A 217 -10.98 -19.21 4.74
C THR A 217 -11.44 -18.49 6.01
N GLY A 218 -12.62 -18.85 6.55
CA GLY A 218 -13.10 -18.27 7.81
C GLY A 218 -12.26 -18.66 9.04
N PHE A 219 -11.52 -19.76 8.99
CA PHE A 219 -10.56 -20.12 10.05
C PHE A 219 -9.25 -19.33 9.94
N ALA A 220 -8.80 -19.05 8.72
CA ALA A 220 -7.60 -18.25 8.46
C ALA A 220 -7.76 -16.80 8.92
N ASP A 221 -8.88 -16.15 8.58
CA ASP A 221 -9.17 -14.79 9.06
C ASP A 221 -9.22 -14.74 10.60
N LEU A 222 -9.96 -15.67 11.22
CA LEU A 222 -10.06 -15.76 12.69
C LEU A 222 -8.69 -15.96 13.37
N LEU A 223 -7.81 -16.72 12.73
CA LEU A 223 -6.48 -17.02 13.24
C LEU A 223 -5.57 -15.80 13.19
N ILE A 224 -5.56 -15.07 12.08
CA ILE A 224 -4.80 -13.84 11.91
C ILE A 224 -5.31 -12.77 12.88
N ASP A 225 -6.63 -12.60 13.01
CA ASP A 225 -7.24 -11.68 13.98
C ASP A 225 -6.81 -12.00 15.41
N ALA A 226 -6.90 -13.27 15.79
CA ALA A 226 -6.52 -13.74 17.13
C ALA A 226 -5.03 -13.48 17.40
N PHE A 227 -4.17 -13.79 16.42
CA PHE A 227 -2.74 -13.57 16.52
C PHE A 227 -2.37 -12.08 16.62
N ASN A 228 -2.97 -11.23 15.80
CA ASN A 228 -2.76 -9.78 15.84
C ASN A 228 -3.23 -9.18 17.18
N GLY A 229 -4.30 -9.72 17.76
CA GLY A 229 -4.71 -9.42 19.13
C GLY A 229 -3.65 -9.82 20.18
N MET A 230 -2.98 -10.97 19.98
CA MET A 230 -1.87 -11.40 20.86
C MET A 230 -0.62 -10.52 20.71
N ILE A 231 -0.27 -10.05 19.49
CA ILE A 231 0.82 -9.08 19.28
C ILE A 231 0.56 -7.82 20.12
N SER A 232 -0.67 -7.30 20.06
CA SER A 232 -1.08 -6.12 20.82
C SER A 232 -0.92 -6.33 22.34
N ALA A 233 -1.24 -7.51 22.84
CA ALA A 233 -1.01 -7.87 24.24
C ALA A 233 0.49 -7.92 24.59
N SER A 234 1.32 -8.57 23.76
CA SER A 234 2.77 -8.65 23.95
C SER A 234 3.46 -7.29 23.99
N ILE A 235 2.99 -6.31 23.21
CA ILE A 235 3.52 -4.93 23.26
C ILE A 235 3.32 -4.33 24.65
N SER A 236 2.16 -4.56 25.28
CA SER A 236 1.89 -4.09 26.64
C SER A 236 2.84 -4.74 27.66
N ASP A 237 3.11 -6.02 27.51
CA ASP A 237 4.02 -6.76 28.38
C ASP A 237 5.48 -6.31 28.21
N LEU A 238 5.94 -6.11 26.98
CA LEU A 238 7.27 -5.56 26.66
C LEU A 238 7.47 -4.16 27.25
N ARG A 239 6.48 -3.28 27.12
CA ARG A 239 6.51 -1.94 27.74
C ARG A 239 6.58 -2.01 29.26
N SER A 240 5.84 -2.92 29.86
CA SER A 240 5.88 -3.15 31.31
C SER A 240 7.25 -3.68 31.78
N ALA A 241 7.96 -4.39 30.91
CA ALA A 241 9.34 -4.85 31.12
C ALA A 241 10.41 -3.79 30.81
N GLY A 242 10.03 -2.63 30.28
CA GLY A 242 10.94 -1.51 30.00
C GLY A 242 11.41 -1.38 28.56
N THR A 243 10.88 -2.17 27.63
CA THR A 243 11.15 -2.06 26.18
C THR A 243 10.19 -1.05 25.54
N ASP A 244 10.69 -0.07 24.77
CA ASP A 244 9.83 0.78 23.93
C ASP A 244 9.35 -0.02 22.72
N ALA A 245 8.30 -0.82 22.91
CA ALA A 245 7.66 -1.58 21.85
C ALA A 245 6.45 -0.82 21.28
N ARG A 246 6.19 -0.90 19.97
CA ARG A 246 5.04 -0.25 19.28
C ARG A 246 4.47 -1.15 18.19
N ALA A 247 3.19 -0.97 17.86
CA ALA A 247 2.54 -1.72 16.80
C ALA A 247 2.68 -0.97 15.47
N VAL A 248 2.78 -1.71 14.37
CA VAL A 248 2.51 -1.22 13.01
C VAL A 248 1.40 -2.11 12.45
N ASP A 249 0.21 -1.55 12.27
CA ASP A 249 -0.96 -2.33 11.90
C ASP A 249 -1.09 -2.56 10.39
N LEU A 250 -0.33 -3.50 9.83
CA LEU A 250 -0.41 -3.84 8.40
C LEU A 250 -1.70 -4.59 8.05
N PHE A 251 -2.34 -5.24 9.03
CA PHE A 251 -3.67 -5.82 8.87
C PHE A 251 -4.68 -4.77 8.41
N ALA A 252 -4.75 -3.63 9.09
CA ALA A 252 -5.64 -2.53 8.71
C ALA A 252 -5.41 -2.04 7.27
N VAL A 253 -4.15 -1.91 6.86
CA VAL A 253 -3.82 -1.50 5.48
C VAL A 253 -4.24 -2.57 4.48
N SER A 254 -4.03 -3.84 4.79
CA SER A 254 -4.47 -4.95 3.93
C SER A 254 -5.99 -5.08 3.86
N GLU A 255 -6.71 -4.74 4.94
CA GLU A 255 -8.17 -4.69 4.96
C GLU A 255 -8.68 -3.60 4.02
N ALA A 256 -8.16 -2.38 4.15
CA ALA A 256 -8.52 -1.27 3.26
C ALA A 256 -8.24 -1.59 1.78
N LEU A 257 -7.08 -2.20 1.50
CA LEU A 257 -6.71 -2.63 0.15
C LEU A 257 -7.64 -3.71 -0.43
N THR A 258 -8.18 -4.58 0.42
CA THR A 258 -9.10 -5.64 0.00
C THR A 258 -10.52 -5.11 -0.17
N GLU A 259 -10.92 -4.10 0.62
CA GLU A 259 -12.26 -3.53 0.58
C GLU A 259 -12.48 -2.57 -0.60
N ASP A 260 -11.48 -1.72 -0.89
CA ASP A 260 -11.52 -0.79 -2.02
C ASP A 260 -10.19 -0.74 -2.77
N PRO A 261 -9.82 -1.82 -3.50
CA PRO A 261 -8.58 -1.83 -4.29
C PRO A 261 -8.54 -0.68 -5.31
N ALA A 262 -9.68 -0.33 -5.92
CA ALA A 262 -9.76 0.72 -6.93
C ALA A 262 -9.42 2.12 -6.37
N GLY A 263 -9.80 2.41 -5.13
CA GLY A 263 -9.43 3.63 -4.41
C GLY A 263 -7.91 3.82 -4.25
N PHE A 264 -7.14 2.74 -4.32
CA PHE A 264 -5.67 2.76 -4.29
C PHE A 264 -5.02 2.63 -5.68
N GLY A 265 -5.81 2.75 -6.76
CA GLY A 265 -5.31 2.57 -8.12
C GLY A 265 -5.07 1.12 -8.53
N ILE A 266 -5.51 0.16 -7.71
CA ILE A 266 -5.44 -1.27 -8.02
C ILE A 266 -6.64 -1.64 -8.88
N LEU A 267 -6.37 -2.05 -10.11
CA LEU A 267 -7.38 -2.39 -11.12
C LEU A 267 -7.59 -3.90 -11.27
N ALA A 268 -6.67 -4.69 -10.71
CA ALA A 268 -6.78 -6.14 -10.68
C ALA A 268 -6.27 -6.70 -9.35
N GLU A 269 -7.07 -7.54 -8.73
CA GLU A 269 -6.70 -8.22 -7.48
C GLU A 269 -5.64 -9.33 -7.70
N ARG A 270 -5.37 -9.74 -8.96
CA ARG A 270 -4.51 -10.90 -9.27
C ARG A 270 -3.66 -10.74 -10.52
N THR A 271 -2.45 -11.29 -10.51
CA THR A 271 -1.56 -11.45 -11.69
C THR A 271 -1.99 -12.55 -12.66
N ASP A 272 -3.01 -13.34 -12.35
CA ASP A 272 -3.63 -14.34 -13.23
C ASP A 272 -4.03 -13.77 -14.61
N TYR A 273 -4.16 -12.45 -14.73
CA TYR A 273 -4.47 -11.75 -15.99
C TYR A 273 -3.29 -11.59 -16.96
N LEU A 274 -2.08 -12.07 -16.63
CA LEU A 274 -1.03 -12.30 -17.64
C LEU A 274 -1.40 -13.45 -18.61
N ILE A 275 -2.52 -14.16 -18.40
CA ILE A 275 -2.97 -15.31 -19.20
C ILE A 275 -3.87 -14.90 -20.41
N ASP A 276 -4.48 -13.70 -20.44
CA ASP A 276 -5.35 -13.24 -21.56
C ASP A 276 -4.74 -12.11 -22.42
N GLY A 277 -3.46 -11.78 -22.21
CA GLY A 277 -2.75 -10.81 -23.04
C GLY A 277 -3.08 -9.33 -22.79
N SER A 278 -3.80 -9.00 -21.71
CA SER A 278 -3.89 -7.63 -21.18
C SER A 278 -2.68 -7.31 -20.30
N SER A 279 -1.89 -6.30 -20.67
CA SER A 279 -0.79 -5.79 -19.85
C SER A 279 -1.31 -4.78 -18.83
N PHE A 280 -1.50 -5.20 -17.58
CA PHE A 280 -1.59 -4.24 -16.47
C PHE A 280 -0.17 -3.80 -16.09
N ASP A 281 -0.03 -2.56 -15.64
CA ASP A 281 1.21 -2.12 -15.00
C ASP A 281 1.38 -2.84 -13.65
N SER A 282 2.63 -3.07 -13.22
CA SER A 282 2.95 -3.68 -11.91
C SER A 282 2.26 -3.00 -10.73
N ASP A 283 1.96 -1.72 -10.91
CA ASP A 283 1.47 -0.80 -9.89
C ASP A 283 -0.07 -0.80 -9.82
N GLN A 284 -0.73 -1.57 -10.69
CA GLN A 284 -2.19 -1.69 -10.77
C GLN A 284 -2.70 -3.06 -10.34
N VAL A 285 -1.82 -3.91 -9.79
CA VAL A 285 -2.16 -5.25 -9.30
C VAL A 285 -1.97 -5.33 -7.78
N LEU A 286 -2.83 -6.10 -7.11
CA LEU A 286 -2.74 -6.33 -5.67
C LEU A 286 -1.65 -7.36 -5.33
N ALA A 287 -1.61 -8.47 -6.05
CA ALA A 287 -0.76 -9.61 -5.75
C ALA A 287 0.21 -9.88 -6.90
N TRP A 288 1.48 -10.16 -6.56
CA TRP A 288 2.52 -10.57 -7.51
C TRP A 288 2.41 -12.06 -7.84
N ASP A 289 2.23 -12.88 -6.81
CA ASP A 289 1.87 -14.29 -6.92
C ASP A 289 0.75 -14.66 -5.92
N ALA A 290 0.54 -15.96 -5.65
CA ALA A 290 -0.55 -16.40 -4.79
C ALA A 290 -0.40 -15.96 -3.31
N ILE A 291 0.81 -15.68 -2.85
CA ILE A 291 1.09 -15.39 -1.43
C ILE A 291 1.90 -14.09 -1.23
N HIS A 292 2.44 -13.50 -2.31
CA HIS A 292 3.24 -12.28 -2.24
C HIS A 292 2.50 -11.08 -2.86
N PRO A 293 2.42 -9.95 -2.15
CA PRO A 293 1.84 -8.72 -2.68
C PRO A 293 2.71 -8.14 -3.79
N ALA A 294 2.07 -7.41 -4.69
CA ALA A 294 2.76 -6.59 -5.66
C ALA A 294 3.30 -5.29 -5.01
N GLU A 295 3.90 -4.46 -5.84
CA GLU A 295 4.57 -3.22 -5.46
C GLU A 295 3.65 -2.24 -4.72
N THR A 296 2.42 -2.03 -5.21
CA THR A 296 1.50 -1.01 -4.65
C THR A 296 1.17 -1.26 -3.18
N PRO A 297 0.81 -2.49 -2.74
CA PRO A 297 0.71 -2.77 -1.31
C PRO A 297 2.00 -2.53 -0.52
N HIS A 298 3.17 -2.84 -1.07
CA HIS A 298 4.44 -2.56 -0.40
C HIS A 298 4.70 -1.04 -0.27
N GLN A 299 4.33 -0.23 -1.26
CA GLN A 299 4.38 1.23 -1.18
C GLN A 299 3.50 1.76 -0.05
N LEU A 300 2.26 1.25 0.05
CA LEU A 300 1.29 1.65 1.07
C LEU A 300 1.71 1.21 2.47
N TRP A 301 2.17 -0.03 2.63
CA TRP A 301 2.75 -0.52 3.88
C TRP A 301 3.99 0.27 4.29
N GLY A 302 4.84 0.65 3.33
CA GLY A 302 6.01 1.48 3.59
C GLY A 302 5.65 2.87 4.06
N ALA A 303 4.69 3.52 3.40
CA ALA A 303 4.18 4.84 3.78
C ALA A 303 3.53 4.82 5.16
N TYR A 304 2.67 3.84 5.43
CA TYR A 304 2.04 3.68 6.73
C TYR A 304 3.06 3.38 7.84
N SER A 305 4.05 2.54 7.56
CA SER A 305 5.14 2.24 8.49
C SER A 305 5.98 3.49 8.80
N GLU A 306 6.35 4.31 7.82
CA GLU A 306 7.03 5.60 8.04
C GLU A 306 6.20 6.50 8.94
N PHE A 307 4.91 6.65 8.64
CA PHE A 307 4.00 7.49 9.40
C PHE A 307 3.94 7.08 10.89
N VAL A 308 3.80 5.78 11.16
CA VAL A 308 3.78 5.23 12.51
C VAL A 308 5.13 5.44 13.21
N MET A 309 6.23 5.15 12.52
CA MET A 309 7.58 5.34 13.06
C MET A 309 7.89 6.82 13.34
N GLY A 310 7.37 7.73 12.54
CA GLY A 310 7.41 9.19 12.71
C GLY A 310 6.61 9.71 13.91
N GLY A 311 5.82 8.85 14.57
CA GLY A 311 5.02 9.20 15.74
C GLY A 311 3.63 9.73 15.40
N GLY A 312 3.12 9.41 14.20
CA GLY A 312 1.73 9.59 13.81
C GLY A 312 0.77 8.82 14.73
N ARG A 313 -0.50 9.24 14.79
CA ARG A 313 -1.54 8.54 15.55
C ARG A 313 -2.40 7.72 14.60
N THR A 314 -2.48 6.42 14.83
CA THR A 314 -3.39 5.54 14.11
C THR A 314 -4.63 5.28 14.97
N ALA A 315 -5.81 5.24 14.36
CA ALA A 315 -6.96 4.58 14.98
C ALA A 315 -7.83 3.90 13.94
N LEU A 316 -8.34 2.76 14.37
CA LEU A 316 -9.37 1.97 13.72
C LEU A 316 -10.69 2.30 14.42
N LEU A 317 -11.70 2.70 13.66
CA LEU A 317 -13.05 2.93 14.17
C LEU A 317 -13.90 1.70 13.84
N ASP A 318 -14.72 1.24 14.79
CA ASP A 318 -15.70 0.19 14.54
C ASP A 318 -17.00 0.79 14.00
N SER A 319 -17.90 -0.07 13.55
CA SER A 319 -19.07 0.38 12.80
C SER A 319 -20.03 1.26 13.63
N GLY A 320 -20.00 2.57 13.37
CA GLY A 320 -20.89 3.57 13.96
C GLY A 320 -20.22 4.64 14.83
N ALA A 321 -18.99 5.06 14.51
CA ALA A 321 -18.30 6.12 15.24
C ALA A 321 -18.90 7.50 14.92
N THR A 322 -19.81 7.95 15.79
CA THR A 322 -20.45 9.27 15.66
C THR A 322 -19.66 10.37 16.40
N ASP A 323 -18.98 11.22 15.61
CA ASP A 323 -18.25 12.46 16.00
C ASP A 323 -16.93 12.24 16.78
N GLN A 324 -15.87 11.91 16.03
CA GLN A 324 -14.51 11.88 16.55
C GLN A 324 -13.75 13.16 16.17
N ARG A 325 -13.29 13.91 17.18
CA ARG A 325 -12.41 15.08 16.99
C ARG A 325 -10.98 14.72 17.36
N TRP A 326 -10.14 14.64 16.35
CA TRP A 326 -8.73 14.34 16.50
C TRP A 326 -7.92 15.63 16.72
N GLY A 327 -6.71 15.46 17.25
CA GLY A 327 -5.88 16.56 17.73
C GLY A 327 -5.14 17.27 16.60
N SER A 328 -4.22 18.16 16.95
CA SER A 328 -3.33 18.86 16.00
C SER A 328 -2.09 18.02 15.65
N LYS A 329 -2.27 16.74 15.34
CA LYS A 329 -1.18 15.84 14.94
C LYS A 329 -1.65 15.08 13.73
N ALA A 330 -0.71 14.69 12.88
CA ALA A 330 -0.96 13.81 11.74
C ALA A 330 -1.58 12.48 12.21
N ASN A 331 -2.71 12.10 11.61
CA ASN A 331 -3.52 10.94 11.95
C ASN A 331 -3.70 10.03 10.73
N ALA A 332 -3.76 8.72 10.96
CA ALA A 332 -4.26 7.75 9.99
C ALA A 332 -5.53 7.11 10.58
N ILE A 333 -6.65 7.28 9.89
CA ILE A 333 -8.00 6.93 10.36
C ILE A 333 -8.64 5.96 9.37
N PHE A 334 -9.05 4.80 9.85
CA PHE A 334 -9.78 3.80 9.06
C PHE A 334 -11.14 3.57 9.72
N ALA A 335 -12.23 3.95 9.06
CA ALA A 335 -13.59 3.87 9.58
C ALA A 335 -14.32 2.55 9.26
N LEU A 336 -13.80 1.80 8.28
CA LEU A 336 -14.25 0.45 7.91
C LEU A 336 -15.69 0.42 7.39
N GLY A 337 -16.72 0.44 8.25
CA GLY A 337 -18.09 0.42 7.76
C GLY A 337 -19.13 1.01 8.71
N GLY A 338 -20.29 1.40 8.21
CA GLY A 338 -21.28 2.22 8.92
C GLY A 338 -21.20 3.69 8.51
N ASP A 339 -22.20 4.49 8.92
CA ASP A 339 -22.19 5.92 8.64
C ASP A 339 -21.35 6.66 9.69
N ASP A 340 -20.18 7.18 9.30
CA ASP A 340 -19.21 7.76 10.22
C ASP A 340 -19.12 9.29 10.14
N THR A 341 -18.66 9.93 11.22
CA THR A 341 -18.38 11.38 11.24
C THR A 341 -16.97 11.63 11.79
N ILE A 342 -16.06 11.99 10.89
CA ILE A 342 -14.62 12.07 11.14
C ILE A 342 -14.15 13.52 11.02
N ARG A 343 -13.43 13.99 12.04
CA ARG A 343 -12.72 15.28 12.03
C ARG A 343 -11.26 15.04 12.40
N ALA A 344 -10.40 14.98 11.38
CA ALA A 344 -9.00 14.60 11.51
C ALA A 344 -8.14 15.69 12.17
N GLY A 345 -8.51 16.96 11.99
CA GLY A 345 -8.04 18.04 12.87
C GLY A 345 -6.98 18.89 12.22
N GLY A 346 -5.70 18.60 12.44
CA GLY A 346 -4.65 19.32 11.74
C GLY A 346 -3.29 18.63 11.78
N ASP A 347 -2.36 19.16 10.98
CA ASP A 347 -1.30 18.42 10.29
C ASP A 347 -1.86 17.50 9.19
N SER A 348 -1.00 16.92 8.35
CA SER A 348 -1.41 16.04 7.27
C SER A 348 -2.00 14.72 7.78
N ASP A 349 -3.27 14.49 7.48
CA ASP A 349 -4.03 13.32 7.88
C ASP A 349 -4.31 12.37 6.70
N ALA A 350 -4.44 11.08 6.97
CA ALA A 350 -4.95 10.08 6.03
C ALA A 350 -6.24 9.49 6.58
N VAL A 351 -7.36 9.60 5.87
CA VAL A 351 -8.67 9.14 6.31
C VAL A 351 -9.31 8.26 5.25
N PHE A 352 -9.77 7.09 5.66
CA PHE A 352 -10.50 6.11 4.87
C PHE A 352 -11.87 5.91 5.53
N GLY A 353 -12.94 6.36 4.88
CA GLY A 353 -14.32 6.23 5.36
C GLY A 353 -14.80 4.78 5.35
N GLY A 354 -14.60 4.08 4.24
CA GLY A 354 -14.92 2.66 4.12
C GLY A 354 -16.32 2.48 3.53
N THR A 355 -17.23 1.76 4.18
CA THR A 355 -18.60 1.54 3.67
C THR A 355 -19.63 2.31 4.48
N GLY A 356 -20.54 3.07 3.89
CA GLY A 356 -21.51 3.85 4.65
C GLY A 356 -21.83 5.20 4.04
N HIS A 357 -22.39 6.12 4.81
CA HIS A 357 -22.58 7.51 4.39
C HIS A 357 -21.78 8.41 5.31
N ASP A 358 -20.55 8.70 4.91
CA ASP A 358 -19.53 9.27 5.77
C ASP A 358 -19.45 10.80 5.66
N GLU A 359 -19.23 11.47 6.80
CA GLU A 359 -18.88 12.89 6.86
C GLU A 359 -17.41 13.03 7.29
N ILE A 360 -16.52 13.25 6.32
CA ILE A 360 -15.08 13.36 6.52
C ILE A 360 -14.62 14.81 6.43
N GLN A 361 -13.83 15.23 7.41
CA GLN A 361 -13.21 16.55 7.44
C GLN A 361 -11.73 16.44 7.81
N GLY A 362 -10.85 16.80 6.88
CA GLY A 362 -9.38 16.81 7.05
C GLY A 362 -8.96 17.87 8.07
N GLY A 363 -8.89 19.13 7.65
CA GLY A 363 -8.77 20.26 8.56
C GLY A 363 -7.74 21.29 8.15
N SER A 364 -6.47 21.05 8.45
CA SER A 364 -5.35 21.91 8.04
C SER A 364 -4.09 21.08 7.94
N GLY A 365 -3.29 21.26 6.90
CA GLY A 365 -2.32 20.25 6.50
C GLY A 365 -2.77 19.64 5.17
N GLY A 366 -1.83 19.08 4.39
CA GLY A 366 -2.21 18.41 3.15
C GLY A 366 -2.71 17.01 3.47
N ASP A 367 -4.01 16.80 3.36
CA ASP A 367 -4.71 15.60 3.80
C ASP A 367 -5.00 14.64 2.63
N VAL A 368 -5.11 13.35 2.92
CA VAL A 368 -5.61 12.32 2.00
C VAL A 368 -6.92 11.79 2.55
N LEU A 369 -8.03 12.03 1.87
CA LEU A 369 -9.37 11.75 2.37
C LEU A 369 -10.18 10.93 1.35
N LEU A 370 -10.45 9.66 1.65
CA LEU A 370 -11.21 8.75 0.80
C LEU A 370 -12.55 8.43 1.47
N GLY A 371 -13.67 8.69 0.78
CA GLY A 371 -15.03 8.37 1.23
C GLY A 371 -15.26 6.85 1.27
N GLY A 372 -15.10 6.20 0.12
CA GLY A 372 -15.27 4.76 0.01
C GLY A 372 -16.59 4.45 -0.67
N SER A 373 -17.43 3.57 -0.12
CA SER A 373 -18.73 3.23 -0.72
C SER A 373 -19.90 3.83 0.04
N GLY A 374 -20.88 4.33 -0.69
CA GLY A 374 -22.09 5.02 -0.26
C GLY A 374 -22.02 6.53 -0.57
N ASN A 375 -22.96 7.33 -0.07
CA ASN A 375 -23.05 8.75 -0.43
C ASN A 375 -22.34 9.60 0.62
N ASP A 376 -21.11 9.97 0.32
CA ASP A 376 -20.19 10.57 1.28
C ASP A 376 -20.11 12.10 1.14
N THR A 377 -19.65 12.74 2.20
CA THR A 377 -19.31 14.16 2.23
C THR A 377 -17.88 14.32 2.72
N VAL A 378 -16.97 14.62 1.81
CA VAL A 378 -15.53 14.76 2.09
C VAL A 378 -15.09 16.22 1.94
N ASN A 379 -14.36 16.74 2.93
CA ASN A 379 -13.95 18.15 2.98
C ASN A 379 -12.52 18.33 3.48
N GLY A 380 -11.59 18.68 2.59
CA GLY A 380 -10.16 18.91 2.89
C GLY A 380 -9.92 20.13 3.77
N ARG A 381 -10.59 21.23 3.41
CA ARG A 381 -10.61 22.56 4.06
C ARG A 381 -9.45 23.47 3.72
N ARG A 382 -8.23 23.20 4.17
CA ARG A 382 -7.10 24.14 4.09
C ARG A 382 -5.86 23.37 3.74
N ASP A 383 -5.00 24.06 2.99
CA ASP A 383 -3.79 23.50 2.39
C ASP A 383 -4.16 22.52 1.27
N ASN A 384 -3.15 21.87 0.67
CA ASN A 384 -3.34 21.13 -0.58
C ASN A 384 -3.72 19.67 -0.27
N ASP A 385 -4.95 19.29 -0.61
CA ASP A 385 -5.55 18.03 -0.23
C ASP A 385 -5.73 17.06 -1.41
N ILE A 386 -5.82 15.77 -1.13
CA ILE A 386 -6.21 14.70 -2.06
C ILE A 386 -7.51 14.08 -1.58
N LEU A 387 -8.57 14.18 -2.39
CA LEU A 387 -9.90 13.68 -2.07
C LEU A 387 -10.35 12.61 -3.08
N SER A 388 -11.01 11.57 -2.58
CA SER A 388 -11.77 10.62 -3.41
C SER A 388 -13.16 10.39 -2.82
N GLY A 389 -14.20 10.42 -3.66
CA GLY A 389 -15.56 10.02 -3.27
C GLY A 389 -15.68 8.51 -3.15
N GLY A 390 -15.38 7.81 -4.24
CA GLY A 390 -15.51 6.37 -4.32
C GLY A 390 -16.84 5.98 -4.96
N ASP A 391 -17.58 5.03 -4.41
CA ASP A 391 -18.83 4.53 -5.00
C ASP A 391 -20.07 5.19 -4.39
N GLY A 392 -20.78 6.07 -5.09
CA GLY A 392 -22.04 6.63 -4.60
C GLY A 392 -22.36 7.97 -5.22
N ASN A 393 -23.18 8.80 -4.58
CA ASN A 393 -23.35 10.19 -5.02
C ASN A 393 -22.76 11.09 -3.95
N ASP A 394 -21.53 11.50 -4.17
CA ASP A 394 -20.68 12.11 -3.18
C ASP A 394 -20.68 13.64 -3.28
N THR A 395 -20.29 14.28 -2.19
CA THR A 395 -20.01 15.71 -2.15
C THR A 395 -18.58 15.94 -1.68
N LEU A 396 -17.72 16.34 -2.61
CA LEU A 396 -16.30 16.57 -2.38
C LEU A 396 -16.00 18.07 -2.38
N ARG A 397 -15.21 18.51 -1.40
CA ARG A 397 -14.81 19.91 -1.24
C ARG A 397 -13.32 19.98 -0.92
N GLY A 398 -12.50 20.43 -1.87
CA GLY A 398 -11.07 20.67 -1.64
C GLY A 398 -10.88 21.74 -0.57
N GLY A 399 -11.31 22.97 -0.87
CA GLY A 399 -11.37 24.05 0.09
C GLY A 399 -10.45 25.19 -0.29
N ALA A 400 -9.29 25.27 0.33
CA ALA A 400 -8.32 26.33 0.07
C ALA A 400 -6.92 25.73 -0.01
N GLY A 401 -6.29 25.82 -1.16
CA GLY A 401 -5.09 25.06 -1.50
C GLY A 401 -5.22 24.63 -2.95
N ASP A 402 -4.15 24.07 -3.51
CA ASP A 402 -4.21 23.46 -4.83
C ASP A 402 -4.58 21.98 -4.62
N ASP A 403 -5.86 21.64 -4.82
CA ASP A 403 -6.41 20.35 -4.42
C ASP A 403 -6.50 19.35 -5.60
N VAL A 404 -6.42 18.06 -5.30
CA VAL A 404 -6.67 16.97 -6.25
C VAL A 404 -7.93 16.22 -5.84
N ILE A 405 -8.94 16.19 -6.71
CA ILE A 405 -10.25 15.61 -6.42
C ILE A 405 -10.58 14.55 -7.48
N ALA A 406 -10.57 13.28 -7.06
CA ALA A 406 -11.14 12.17 -7.82
C ALA A 406 -12.60 12.00 -7.39
N ASP A 407 -13.55 12.10 -8.31
CA ASP A 407 -14.96 12.02 -7.93
C ASP A 407 -15.41 10.59 -7.64
N GLY A 408 -15.02 9.64 -8.50
CA GLY A 408 -15.36 8.23 -8.33
C GLY A 408 -16.55 7.80 -9.19
N ARG A 409 -17.31 6.82 -8.73
CA ARG A 409 -18.49 6.29 -9.41
C ARG A 409 -19.77 6.92 -8.84
N GLY A 410 -20.48 7.65 -9.69
CA GLY A 410 -21.89 7.98 -9.52
C GLY A 410 -22.18 9.40 -9.97
N ASN A 411 -23.15 10.10 -9.37
CA ASN A 411 -23.44 11.49 -9.74
C ASN A 411 -22.94 12.44 -8.66
N ASP A 412 -21.67 12.80 -8.76
CA ASP A 412 -20.96 13.49 -7.70
C ASP A 412 -21.02 15.01 -7.85
N LEU A 413 -20.79 15.71 -6.74
CA LEU A 413 -20.55 17.14 -6.69
C LEU A 413 -19.13 17.41 -6.19
N ALA A 414 -18.23 17.76 -7.10
CA ALA A 414 -16.85 18.14 -6.77
C ALA A 414 -16.67 19.66 -6.81
N LEU A 415 -16.21 20.22 -5.70
CA LEU A 415 -15.94 21.65 -5.51
C LEU A 415 -14.46 21.86 -5.16
N GLY A 416 -13.71 22.58 -5.99
CA GLY A 416 -12.29 22.86 -5.79
C GLY A 416 -12.11 23.91 -4.69
N GLY A 417 -12.55 25.13 -4.96
CA GLY A 417 -12.59 26.21 -3.98
C GLY A 417 -11.65 27.34 -4.33
N ARG A 418 -10.57 27.52 -3.55
CA ARG A 418 -9.54 28.54 -3.79
C ARG A 418 -8.22 27.84 -4.04
N GLY A 419 -7.53 28.23 -5.10
CA GLY A 419 -6.27 27.60 -5.51
C GLY A 419 -6.43 27.05 -6.92
N ASP A 420 -5.37 26.49 -7.46
CA ASP A 420 -5.38 25.88 -8.79
C ASP A 420 -5.73 24.39 -8.64
N ASP A 421 -6.99 24.04 -8.83
CA ASP A 421 -7.52 22.71 -8.50
C ASP A 421 -7.48 21.73 -9.68
N THR A 422 -7.29 20.45 -9.38
CA THR A 422 -7.30 19.36 -10.35
C THR A 422 -8.41 18.36 -10.05
N PHE A 423 -9.31 18.17 -11.01
CA PHE A 423 -10.37 17.17 -10.95
C PHE A 423 -10.04 15.99 -11.87
N ILE A 424 -10.37 14.78 -11.44
CA ILE A 424 -10.21 13.55 -12.22
C ILE A 424 -11.56 12.86 -12.29
N PHE A 425 -12.07 12.68 -13.51
CA PHE A 425 -13.27 11.90 -13.82
C PHE A 425 -12.86 10.64 -14.60
N THR A 426 -13.40 9.48 -14.22
CA THR A 426 -13.18 8.22 -14.95
C THR A 426 -14.49 7.67 -15.50
N ALA A 427 -14.55 7.45 -16.82
CA ALA A 427 -15.78 6.99 -17.47
C ALA A 427 -16.21 5.58 -16.99
N ALA A 428 -17.51 5.42 -16.73
CA ALA A 428 -18.11 4.24 -16.08
C ALA A 428 -17.84 2.87 -16.75
N ALA A 429 -17.55 2.85 -18.05
CA ALA A 429 -17.25 1.64 -18.79
C ALA A 429 -15.80 1.14 -18.56
N LEU A 430 -14.89 2.04 -18.16
CA LEU A 430 -13.57 1.70 -17.61
C LEU A 430 -13.63 1.34 -16.11
N ALA A 431 -14.70 1.74 -15.42
CA ALA A 431 -14.90 1.53 -13.99
C ALA A 431 -15.68 0.23 -13.64
N GLY A 432 -15.83 -0.73 -14.56
CA GLY A 432 -16.45 -2.03 -14.25
C GLY A 432 -17.99 -2.10 -14.30
N GLY A 433 -18.66 -1.10 -14.90
CA GLY A 433 -20.06 -1.22 -15.33
C GLY A 433 -21.10 -1.18 -14.20
N GLY A 434 -21.29 -0.02 -13.57
CA GLY A 434 -22.32 0.10 -12.53
C GLY A 434 -22.64 1.50 -11.99
N GLY A 435 -22.25 2.59 -12.65
CA GLY A 435 -22.60 3.96 -12.23
C GLY A 435 -23.30 4.73 -13.36
N ALA A 436 -24.32 5.53 -13.03
CA ALA A 436 -24.93 6.42 -14.01
C ALA A 436 -23.89 7.47 -14.47
N PRO A 437 -23.82 7.80 -15.78
CA PRO A 437 -22.91 8.83 -16.25
C PRO A 437 -23.38 10.19 -15.74
N GLY A 438 -22.59 10.86 -14.91
CA GLY A 438 -22.83 12.25 -14.54
C GLY A 438 -21.87 12.78 -13.48
N GLY A 439 -21.88 14.09 -13.29
CA GLY A 439 -21.07 14.75 -12.27
C GLY A 439 -21.10 16.26 -12.44
N THR A 440 -21.01 17.01 -11.34
CA THR A 440 -20.87 18.46 -11.37
C THR A 440 -19.52 18.88 -10.81
N PHE A 441 -18.68 19.45 -11.65
CA PHE A 441 -17.37 19.98 -11.27
C PHE A 441 -17.42 21.50 -11.23
N ARG A 442 -16.98 22.07 -10.11
CA ARG A 442 -16.83 23.52 -9.95
C ARG A 442 -15.45 23.83 -9.44
N GLY A 443 -14.61 24.43 -10.29
CA GLY A 443 -13.24 24.80 -9.92
C GLY A 443 -13.24 25.87 -8.84
N GLY A 444 -13.58 27.10 -9.21
CA GLY A 444 -13.80 28.16 -8.24
C GLY A 444 -12.89 29.34 -8.52
N ALA A 445 -11.99 29.65 -7.58
CA ALA A 445 -11.06 30.75 -7.71
C ALA A 445 -9.64 30.23 -7.90
N GLY A 446 -9.13 30.34 -9.13
CA GLY A 446 -7.80 29.89 -9.51
C GLY A 446 -7.79 29.55 -10.99
N SER A 447 -6.85 28.71 -11.40
CA SER A 447 -6.79 28.08 -12.71
C SER A 447 -7.01 26.58 -12.56
N ASP A 448 -8.21 26.13 -12.86
CA ASP A 448 -8.67 24.79 -12.54
C ASP A 448 -8.64 23.87 -13.77
N THR A 449 -8.31 22.60 -13.54
CA THR A 449 -8.18 21.59 -14.60
C THR A 449 -9.07 20.38 -14.33
N LEU A 450 -9.84 19.94 -15.32
CA LEU A 450 -10.55 18.66 -15.30
C LEU A 450 -9.88 17.66 -16.26
N TYR A 451 -9.43 16.53 -15.74
CA TYR A 451 -9.00 15.37 -16.50
C TYR A 451 -10.17 14.40 -16.68
N LEU A 452 -10.40 14.01 -17.93
CA LEU A 452 -11.35 12.99 -18.33
C LEU A 452 -10.57 11.75 -18.75
N VAL A 453 -10.69 10.66 -18.01
CA VAL A 453 -10.16 9.34 -18.41
C VAL A 453 -11.24 8.63 -19.22
N LEU A 454 -11.00 8.50 -20.53
CA LEU A 454 -12.00 8.14 -21.52
C LEU A 454 -11.67 6.84 -22.25
N GLU A 455 -12.71 6.14 -22.71
CA GLU A 455 -12.57 5.02 -23.65
C GLU A 455 -12.22 5.50 -25.05
N ASP A 456 -11.72 4.58 -25.89
CA ASP A 456 -11.26 4.85 -27.25
C ASP A 456 -12.25 5.67 -28.10
N ALA A 457 -13.56 5.43 -27.97
CA ALA A 457 -14.59 6.14 -28.76
C ALA A 457 -14.78 7.59 -28.29
N ASP A 458 -14.92 7.81 -26.99
CA ASP A 458 -15.11 9.15 -26.41
C ASP A 458 -13.81 9.96 -26.49
N TYR A 459 -12.66 9.32 -26.28
CA TYR A 459 -11.35 9.94 -26.49
C TYR A 459 -11.15 10.37 -27.94
N ALA A 460 -11.55 9.55 -28.92
CA ALA A 460 -11.48 9.90 -30.33
C ALA A 460 -12.42 11.07 -30.68
N ALA A 461 -13.63 11.11 -30.12
CA ALA A 461 -14.57 12.21 -30.28
C ALA A 461 -14.03 13.51 -29.68
N PHE A 462 -13.49 13.44 -28.45
CA PHE A 462 -12.83 14.57 -27.78
C PHE A 462 -11.66 15.09 -28.61
N SER A 463 -10.78 14.20 -29.06
CA SER A 463 -9.61 14.52 -29.90
C SER A 463 -9.98 15.11 -31.26
N ALA A 464 -11.17 14.79 -31.79
CA ALA A 464 -11.71 15.38 -33.00
C ALA A 464 -12.35 16.77 -32.79
N GLY A 465 -12.35 17.27 -31.55
CA GLY A 465 -12.88 18.59 -31.18
C GLY A 465 -14.32 18.58 -30.66
N ASP A 466 -14.91 17.41 -30.37
CA ASP A 466 -16.28 17.28 -29.86
C ASP A 466 -16.34 17.08 -28.34
N ALA A 467 -15.55 17.85 -27.57
CA ALA A 467 -15.56 17.70 -26.11
C ALA A 467 -16.93 18.03 -25.49
N GLY A 468 -17.72 18.93 -26.08
CA GLY A 468 -19.07 19.24 -25.60
C GLY A 468 -20.05 18.09 -25.79
N GLY A 469 -19.95 17.35 -26.90
CA GLY A 469 -20.71 16.12 -27.13
C GLY A 469 -20.34 15.04 -26.10
N VAL A 470 -19.04 14.87 -25.82
CA VAL A 470 -18.52 13.93 -24.83
C VAL A 470 -18.99 14.28 -23.41
N LEU A 471 -18.89 15.54 -22.98
CA LEU A 471 -19.36 15.94 -21.66
C LEU A 471 -20.88 15.69 -21.50
N ASN A 472 -21.67 16.00 -22.53
CA ASN A 472 -23.11 15.73 -22.52
C ASN A 472 -23.44 14.23 -22.45
N SER A 473 -22.74 13.38 -23.22
CA SER A 473 -22.99 11.93 -23.20
C SER A 473 -22.59 11.31 -21.87
N LEU A 474 -21.57 11.88 -21.22
CA LEU A 474 -21.13 11.50 -19.88
C LEU A 474 -21.95 12.17 -18.76
N GLY A 475 -22.91 13.04 -19.07
CA GLY A 475 -23.72 13.74 -18.07
C GLY A 475 -22.93 14.75 -17.21
N ILE A 476 -21.75 15.17 -17.66
CA ILE A 476 -20.85 16.04 -16.91
C ILE A 476 -21.26 17.50 -17.09
N THR A 477 -21.36 18.21 -15.97
CA THR A 477 -21.55 19.66 -15.92
C THR A 477 -20.33 20.32 -15.31
N VAL A 478 -19.75 21.31 -15.99
CA VAL A 478 -18.56 22.05 -15.53
C VAL A 478 -18.85 23.52 -15.31
N PHE A 479 -18.29 24.12 -14.26
CA PHE A 479 -18.35 25.56 -13.99
C PHE A 479 -16.99 26.06 -13.48
N GLY A 480 -16.48 27.15 -14.06
CA GLY A 480 -15.19 27.72 -13.63
C GLY A 480 -14.06 26.70 -13.69
N ILE A 481 -13.95 26.00 -14.83
CA ILE A 481 -12.83 25.12 -15.16
C ILE A 481 -12.14 25.73 -16.37
N GLU A 482 -10.87 26.09 -16.25
CA GLU A 482 -10.08 26.75 -17.28
C GLU A 482 -9.56 25.75 -18.32
N VAL A 483 -9.24 24.52 -17.90
CA VAL A 483 -8.62 23.51 -18.75
C VAL A 483 -9.37 22.18 -18.64
N ILE A 484 -9.70 21.56 -19.77
CA ILE A 484 -10.21 20.17 -19.80
C ILE A 484 -9.28 19.34 -20.66
N ARG A 485 -8.81 18.21 -20.12
CA ARG A 485 -7.89 17.28 -20.79
C ARG A 485 -8.51 15.91 -20.86
N ALA A 486 -8.35 15.22 -21.99
CA ALA A 486 -8.72 13.82 -22.12
C ALA A 486 -7.46 12.94 -22.08
N ILE A 487 -7.54 11.84 -21.36
CA ILE A 487 -6.53 10.79 -21.28
C ILE A 487 -7.16 9.51 -21.80
N ASP A 488 -6.50 8.81 -22.72
CA ASP A 488 -6.93 7.47 -23.13
C ASP A 488 -6.58 6.43 -22.04
N GLY A 489 -7.17 5.23 -22.11
CA GLY A 489 -6.87 4.13 -21.19
C GLY A 489 -5.43 3.60 -21.24
N ARG A 490 -4.50 4.28 -21.96
CA ARG A 490 -3.07 3.96 -22.06
C ARG A 490 -2.18 5.13 -21.65
N GLY A 491 -2.75 6.19 -21.08
CA GLY A 491 -2.02 7.36 -20.59
C GLY A 491 -1.61 8.37 -21.67
N ASN A 492 -2.08 8.24 -22.92
CA ASN A 492 -1.86 9.27 -23.93
C ASN A 492 -2.82 10.44 -23.69
N ILE A 493 -2.26 11.64 -23.67
CA ILE A 493 -3.02 12.88 -23.47
C ILE A 493 -3.40 13.45 -24.85
N ALA A 494 -4.69 13.69 -25.06
CA ALA A 494 -5.18 14.38 -26.26
C ALA A 494 -4.67 15.83 -26.27
N ALA A 495 -4.69 16.49 -27.44
CA ALA A 495 -4.29 17.89 -27.53
C ALA A 495 -5.05 18.76 -26.50
N GLU A 496 -4.28 19.56 -25.75
CA GLU A 496 -4.76 20.45 -24.69
C GLU A 496 -5.84 21.41 -25.22
N LEU A 497 -6.99 21.45 -24.54
CA LEU A 497 -8.05 22.43 -24.81
C LEU A 497 -7.99 23.53 -23.75
N ASP A 498 -7.37 24.64 -24.12
CA ASP A 498 -7.28 25.85 -23.32
C ASP A 498 -8.62 26.62 -23.40
N GLY A 499 -9.30 26.82 -22.27
CA GLY A 499 -10.66 27.37 -22.17
C GLY A 499 -10.86 28.76 -22.78
N PHE A 500 -9.78 29.48 -23.10
CA PHE A 500 -9.84 30.75 -23.82
C PHE A 500 -10.22 30.61 -25.31
N GLY A 501 -10.07 29.43 -25.93
CA GLY A 501 -10.34 29.22 -27.36
C GLY A 501 -11.79 28.90 -27.72
N TRP A 502 -12.65 28.62 -26.73
CA TRP A 502 -13.93 27.90 -26.91
C TRP A 502 -15.18 28.77 -27.06
N PHE A 503 -15.10 30.10 -26.93
CA PHE A 503 -16.23 30.98 -27.22
C PHE A 503 -16.42 31.18 -28.74
N GLN A 504 -16.83 30.14 -29.48
CA GLN A 504 -17.38 30.32 -30.82
C GLN A 504 -18.91 30.40 -30.76
N ALA A 505 -19.44 31.51 -31.26
CA ALA A 505 -20.81 32.00 -31.09
C ALA A 505 -21.96 31.16 -31.72
N ALA A 506 -21.72 29.90 -32.08
CA ALA A 506 -22.68 29.09 -32.83
C ALA A 506 -23.48 28.08 -31.97
N ASP A 507 -23.01 27.75 -30.78
CA ASP A 507 -23.64 26.70 -29.98
C ASP A 507 -24.56 27.29 -28.91
N SER A 508 -25.86 27.12 -29.10
CA SER A 508 -26.88 27.59 -28.18
C SER A 508 -26.97 26.65 -26.96
N TRP A 509 -26.20 26.93 -25.92
CA TRP A 509 -26.24 26.18 -24.66
C TRP A 509 -27.12 26.88 -23.63
N GLY A 510 -28.11 26.15 -23.12
CA GLY A 510 -28.75 26.47 -21.85
C GLY A 510 -27.88 25.97 -20.71
N ALA A 511 -27.48 26.89 -19.82
CA ALA A 511 -26.81 26.66 -18.52
C ALA A 511 -25.27 26.58 -18.47
N VAL A 512 -24.53 26.96 -19.52
CA VAL A 512 -23.09 27.27 -19.42
C VAL A 512 -22.91 28.79 -19.42
N SER A 513 -22.49 29.37 -18.28
CA SER A 513 -22.18 30.80 -18.21
C SER A 513 -20.68 31.02 -18.10
N ALA A 514 -20.14 31.88 -18.96
CA ALA A 514 -18.81 32.44 -18.79
C ALA A 514 -18.64 33.03 -17.37
N PRO A 515 -17.46 32.94 -16.75
CA PRO A 515 -17.20 33.60 -15.48
C PRO A 515 -17.44 35.11 -15.66
N GLN A 516 -18.47 35.63 -15.00
CA GLN A 516 -18.57 37.07 -14.83
C GLN A 516 -17.56 37.43 -13.75
N SER A 517 -16.47 38.07 -14.17
CA SER A 517 -15.56 38.78 -13.28
C SER A 517 -16.35 39.81 -12.48
N GLY A 518 -16.79 39.43 -11.29
CA GLY A 518 -17.51 40.27 -10.36
C GLY A 518 -18.98 39.92 -10.18
N ASP A 519 -19.28 38.83 -9.48
CA ASP A 519 -20.41 38.85 -8.55
C ASP A 519 -19.91 38.63 -7.12
N ALA A 520 -20.04 39.73 -6.38
CA ALA A 520 -19.73 39.86 -4.98
C ALA A 520 -20.78 39.16 -4.12
N LEU A 521 -20.32 38.64 -2.97
CA LEU A 521 -21.01 38.65 -1.67
C LEU A 521 -22.54 38.44 -1.69
N LEU A 522 -22.99 37.32 -1.14
CA LEU A 522 -24.11 37.33 -0.19
C LEU A 522 -24.03 36.09 0.73
N VAL A 523 -23.78 36.44 2.01
CA VAL A 523 -23.85 35.74 3.31
C VAL A 523 -24.50 34.37 3.33
#